data_AF-A0A517N5Q8-F1
#
_entry.id   AF-A0A517N5Q8-F1
#
_cell.length_a   1.000
_cell.length_b   1.000
_cell.length_c   1.000
_cell.angle_alpha   90.00
_cell.angle_beta   90.00
_cell.angle_gamma   90.00
#
_symmetry.space_group_name_H-M   'P 1'
#
loop_
_entity.id
_entity.type
_entity.pdbx_description
1 polymer ?
#
loop_
_entity_poly.entity_id
_entity_poly.type
_entity_poly.pdbx_seq_one_letter_code
_entity_poly.pdbx_strand_id
1 'polypeptide(L)'
;MNRAETAKLWTERLQRFEQAQMTVAQFCSAEGVSQPSFYNWKRKLRSTRDPKVPVVAKFVPVSFQATPDRPAPAANLANATIELPGGIRIRIEVPTDSQPNPLRKDQP
;
A
#
# COMPACT_ATOMS: atom_id res chain seq x y z
N MET A 1 -14.00 8.00 -2.48
CA MET A 1 -13.78 8.37 -1.06
C MET A 1 -12.38 8.92 -0.92
N ASN A 2 -12.31 10.15 -0.42
CA ASN A 2 -11.07 10.88 -0.27
C ASN A 2 -10.30 10.38 0.96
N ARG A 3 -8.96 10.35 0.91
CA ARG A 3 -8.13 9.81 2.02
C ARG A 3 -8.41 10.52 3.36
N ALA A 4 -8.77 11.80 3.31
CA ALA A 4 -9.12 12.60 4.49
C ALA A 4 -10.45 12.15 5.14
N GLU A 5 -11.44 11.77 4.33
CA GLU A 5 -12.74 11.27 4.82
C GLU A 5 -12.57 9.92 5.51
N THR A 6 -11.77 9.05 4.90
CA THR A 6 -11.43 7.75 5.49
C THR A 6 -10.67 7.91 6.80
N ALA A 7 -9.75 8.88 6.89
CA ALA A 7 -9.02 9.17 8.12
C ALA A 7 -9.93 9.67 9.26
N LYS A 8 -10.92 10.52 8.97
CA LYS A 8 -11.90 10.99 9.97
C LYS A 8 -12.73 9.81 10.51
N LEU A 9 -13.28 8.99 9.61
CA LEU A 9 -14.06 7.80 9.98
C LEU A 9 -13.26 6.84 10.89
N TRP A 10 -12.00 6.59 10.56
CA TRP A 10 -11.14 5.74 11.39
C TRP A 10 -10.78 6.37 12.73
N THR A 11 -10.69 7.70 12.81
CA THR A 11 -10.45 8.40 14.07
C THR A 11 -11.63 8.25 15.03
N GLU A 12 -12.86 8.44 14.54
CA GLU A 12 -14.08 8.23 15.32
C GLU A 12 -14.21 6.77 15.78
N ARG A 13 -13.94 5.83 14.88
CA ARG A 13 -13.95 4.39 15.17
C ARG A 13 -12.92 4.01 16.25
N LEU A 14 -11.72 4.57 16.20
CA LEU A 14 -10.70 4.38 17.25
C LEU A 14 -11.11 5.01 18.58
N GLN A 15 -11.79 6.16 18.56
CA GLN A 15 -12.31 6.77 19.80
C GLN A 15 -13.42 5.89 20.44
N ARG A 16 -14.30 5.29 19.63
CA ARG A 16 -15.28 4.30 20.12
C ARG A 16 -14.59 3.06 20.67
N PHE A 17 -13.50 2.59 20.06
CA PHE A 17 -12.71 1.48 20.59
C PHE A 17 -12.14 1.78 21.99
N GLU A 18 -11.59 2.98 22.20
CA GLU A 18 -11.06 3.40 23.51
C GLU A 18 -12.16 3.43 24.58
N GLN A 19 -13.39 3.84 24.22
CA GLN A 19 -14.55 3.85 25.12
C GLN A 19 -15.14 2.46 25.38
N ALA A 20 -15.04 1.54 24.41
CA ALA A 20 -15.65 0.23 24.47
C ALA A 20 -14.92 -0.76 25.40
N GLN A 21 -13.68 -0.46 25.81
CA GLN A 21 -12.87 -1.28 26.74
C GLN A 21 -12.87 -2.79 26.43
N MET A 22 -12.95 -3.15 25.14
CA MET A 22 -13.01 -4.54 24.68
C MET A 22 -11.75 -4.91 23.89
N THR A 23 -11.56 -6.20 23.64
CA THR A 23 -10.41 -6.66 22.84
C THR A 23 -10.54 -6.21 21.37
N VAL A 24 -9.41 -6.02 20.69
CA VAL A 24 -9.38 -5.64 19.27
C VAL A 24 -10.15 -6.65 18.42
N ALA A 25 -10.07 -7.94 18.75
CA ALA A 25 -10.78 -9.00 18.02
C ALA A 25 -12.31 -8.86 18.14
N GLN A 26 -12.83 -8.62 19.35
CA GLN A 26 -14.27 -8.41 19.59
C GLN A 26 -14.77 -7.14 18.91
N PHE A 27 -14.00 -6.05 19.00
CA PHE A 27 -14.33 -4.80 18.32
C PHE A 27 -14.34 -4.95 16.80
N CYS A 28 -13.34 -5.63 16.24
CA CYS A 28 -13.25 -5.91 14.81
C CYS A 28 -14.44 -6.74 14.33
N SER A 29 -14.87 -7.72 15.12
CA SER A 29 -16.07 -8.52 14.84
C SER A 29 -17.36 -7.69 14.91
N ALA A 30 -17.48 -6.78 15.88
CA ALA A 30 -18.66 -5.95 16.08
C ALA A 30 -18.80 -4.84 15.01
N GLU A 31 -17.69 -4.26 14.56
CA GLU A 31 -17.66 -3.19 13.55
C GLU A 31 -17.51 -3.71 12.11
N GLY A 32 -17.38 -5.03 11.92
CA GLY A 32 -17.22 -5.65 10.60
C GLY A 32 -15.91 -5.27 9.90
N VAL A 33 -14.85 -5.02 10.66
CA VAL A 33 -13.55 -4.61 10.14
C VAL A 33 -12.50 -5.69 10.38
N SER A 34 -11.52 -5.80 9.47
CA SER A 34 -10.42 -6.74 9.66
C SER A 34 -9.42 -6.22 10.70
N GLN A 35 -8.86 -7.13 11.53
CA GLN A 35 -7.81 -6.78 12.48
C GLN A 35 -6.58 -6.13 11.81
N PRO A 36 -6.10 -6.60 10.63
CA PRO A 36 -5.01 -5.94 9.91
C PRO A 36 -5.32 -4.49 9.55
N SER A 37 -6.55 -4.20 9.10
CA SER A 37 -6.97 -2.84 8.79
C SER A 37 -6.94 -1.95 10.04
N PHE A 38 -7.40 -2.47 11.18
CA PHE A 38 -7.38 -1.74 12.46
C PHE A 38 -5.95 -1.34 12.87
N TYR A 39 -5.01 -2.28 12.87
CA TYR A 39 -3.61 -1.97 13.21
C TYR A 39 -2.95 -1.03 12.21
N ASN A 40 -3.28 -1.15 10.92
CA ASN A 40 -2.76 -0.28 9.86
C ASN A 40 -3.21 1.18 10.07
N TRP A 41 -4.50 1.40 10.35
CA TRP A 41 -5.06 2.73 10.59
C TRP A 41 -4.62 3.31 11.94
N LYS A 42 -4.56 2.49 13.00
CA LYS A 42 -3.99 2.92 14.30
C LYS A 42 -2.55 3.42 14.15
N ARG A 43 -1.73 2.74 13.33
CA ARG A 43 -0.37 3.17 13.02
C ARG A 43 -0.35 4.48 12.23
N LYS A 44 -1.11 4.56 11.13
CA LYS A 44 -1.17 5.76 10.28
C LYS A 44 -1.61 7.01 11.05
N LEU A 45 -2.62 6.89 11.91
CA LEU A 45 -3.13 8.02 12.69
C LEU A 45 -2.19 8.43 13.84
N ARG A 46 -1.39 7.50 14.38
CA ARG A 46 -0.28 7.85 15.29
C ARG A 46 0.84 8.58 14.57
N SER A 47 1.23 8.13 13.36
CA SER A 47 2.27 8.78 12.55
C SER A 47 1.89 10.19 12.08
N THR A 48 0.61 10.55 12.03
CA THR A 48 0.16 11.93 11.76
C THR A 48 0.27 12.84 12.98
N ARG A 49 0.26 12.28 14.20
CA ARG A 49 0.33 13.05 15.47
C ARG A 49 1.75 13.25 15.98
N ASP A 50 2.68 12.37 15.61
CA ASP A 50 4.07 12.45 16.03
C ASP A 50 4.92 13.21 14.99
N PRO A 51 5.70 14.23 15.38
CA PRO A 51 6.69 14.84 14.50
C PRO A 51 7.79 13.81 14.20
N LYS A 52 7.63 13.10 13.08
CA LYS A 52 8.66 12.37 12.34
C LYS A 52 9.71 11.70 13.25
N VAL A 53 9.33 10.64 13.95
CA VAL A 53 10.32 9.61 14.27
C VAL A 53 10.71 8.99 12.93
N PRO A 54 11.96 9.13 12.48
CA PRO A 54 12.38 8.54 11.21
C PRO A 54 12.29 7.03 11.40
N VAL A 55 11.25 6.42 10.83
CA VAL A 55 11.27 4.99 10.55
C VAL A 55 12.40 4.82 9.55
N VAL A 56 13.59 4.52 10.06
CA VAL A 56 14.78 4.27 9.26
C VAL A 56 14.35 3.26 8.21
N ALA A 57 14.32 3.70 6.96
CA ALA A 57 13.94 2.83 5.87
C ALA A 57 14.94 1.68 5.87
N LYS A 58 14.50 0.47 6.25
CA LYS A 58 15.33 -0.73 6.21
C LYS A 58 15.78 -1.08 4.78
N PHE A 59 15.16 -0.43 3.80
CA PHE A 59 15.48 -0.53 2.39
C PHE A 59 15.91 0.84 1.88
N VAL A 60 17.18 0.94 1.52
CA VAL A 60 17.73 2.10 0.80
C VAL A 60 17.72 1.73 -0.68
N PRO A 61 17.00 2.47 -1.55
CA PRO A 61 17.03 2.23 -2.98
C PRO A 61 18.45 2.55 -3.50
N VAL A 62 19.09 1.55 -4.10
CA VAL A 62 20.36 1.72 -4.79
C VAL A 62 20.06 2.19 -6.21
N SER A 63 20.37 3.45 -6.50
CA SER A 63 20.25 3.99 -7.85
C SER A 63 21.48 3.61 -8.66
N PHE A 64 21.30 2.84 -9.73
CA PHE A 64 22.33 2.64 -10.73
C PHE A 64 22.38 3.88 -11.63
N GLN A 65 23.54 4.53 -11.75
CA GLN A 65 23.74 5.53 -12.77
C GLN A 65 23.70 4.82 -14.12
N ALA A 66 22.68 5.11 -14.93
CA ALA A 66 22.64 4.63 -16.31
C ALA A 66 23.82 5.25 -17.06
N THR A 67 24.80 4.42 -17.41
CA THR A 67 25.85 4.81 -18.34
C THR A 67 25.19 5.15 -19.68
N PRO A 68 25.44 6.34 -20.25
CA PRO A 68 24.70 6.84 -21.41
C PRO A 68 25.06 6.15 -22.74
N ASP A 69 25.88 5.09 -22.73
CA ASP A 69 26.43 4.48 -23.94
C ASP A 69 25.84 3.12 -24.30
N ARG A 70 24.62 2.83 -23.81
CA ARG A 70 23.85 1.69 -24.31
C ARG A 70 22.51 2.22 -24.83
N PRO A 71 22.15 1.99 -26.10
CA PRO A 71 20.78 2.19 -26.53
C PRO A 71 19.91 1.31 -25.63
N ALA A 72 19.14 1.96 -24.76
CA ALA A 72 18.24 1.28 -23.85
C ALA A 72 17.33 0.36 -24.69
N PRO A 73 17.19 -0.93 -24.36
CA PRO A 73 16.08 -1.69 -24.91
C PRO A 73 14.83 -0.90 -24.51
N ALA A 74 14.07 -0.45 -25.50
CA ALA A 74 12.80 0.22 -25.26
C ALA A 74 12.06 -0.59 -24.21
N ALA A 75 11.86 -0.03 -23.01
CA ALA A 75 11.12 -0.69 -21.96
C ALA A 75 9.78 -1.03 -22.58
N ASN A 76 9.52 -2.33 -22.80
CA ASN A 76 8.28 -2.80 -23.38
C ASN A 76 7.19 -2.55 -22.33
N LEU A 77 6.65 -1.34 -22.32
CA LEU A 77 5.51 -0.94 -21.51
C LEU A 77 4.26 -1.38 -22.27
N ALA A 78 3.58 -2.41 -21.76
CA ALA A 78 2.28 -2.79 -22.28
C ALA A 78 1.24 -1.81 -21.71
N ASN A 79 0.56 -1.12 -22.61
CA ASN A 79 -0.50 -0.19 -22.24
C ASN A 79 -1.85 -0.93 -22.26
N ALA A 80 -2.47 -1.11 -21.10
CA ALA A 80 -3.82 -1.65 -20.99
C ALA A 80 -4.82 -0.51 -20.79
N THR A 81 -5.86 -0.46 -21.61
CA THR A 81 -6.97 0.48 -21.45
C THR A 81 -8.24 -0.29 -21.10
N ILE A 82 -8.89 0.08 -20.00
CA ILE A 82 -10.14 -0.51 -19.53
C ILE A 82 -11.24 0.52 -19.72
N GLU A 83 -12.29 0.17 -20.48
CA GLU A 83 -13.49 0.98 -20.67
C GLU A 83 -14.61 0.48 -19.75
N LEU A 84 -15.22 1.40 -19.00
CA LEU A 84 -16.33 1.09 -18.10
C LEU A 84 -17.65 1.71 -18.61
N PRO A 85 -18.81 1.12 -18.26
CA PRO A 85 -20.12 1.71 -18.53
C PRO A 85 -20.19 3.12 -17.93
N GLY A 86 -20.58 4.11 -18.75
CA GLY A 86 -20.57 5.53 -18.37
C GLY A 86 -19.38 6.32 -18.91
N GLY A 87 -18.57 5.75 -19.80
CA GLY A 87 -17.54 6.49 -20.56
C GLY A 87 -16.23 6.73 -19.82
N ILE A 88 -16.05 6.11 -18.65
CA ILE A 88 -14.80 6.20 -17.88
C ILE A 88 -13.77 5.26 -18.52
N ARG A 89 -12.59 5.81 -18.83
CA ARG A 89 -11.45 5.06 -19.39
C ARG A 89 -10.28 5.07 -18.41
N ILE A 90 -9.87 3.89 -17.96
CA ILE A 90 -8.69 3.72 -17.09
C ILE A 90 -7.53 3.27 -17.97
N ARG A 91 -6.40 3.99 -17.91
CA ARG A 91 -5.15 3.62 -18.57
C ARG A 91 -4.14 3.11 -17.55
N ILE A 92 -3.53 1.98 -17.85
CA ILE A 92 -2.55 1.32 -17.01
C ILE A 92 -1.30 1.06 -17.86
N GLU A 93 -0.15 1.54 -17.39
CA GLU A 93 1.15 1.26 -17.96
C GLU A 93 1.76 0.12 -17.14
N VAL A 94 1.86 -1.08 -17.73
CA VAL A 94 2.46 -2.25 -17.06
C VAL A 94 3.85 -2.47 -17.63
N PRO A 95 4.91 -2.43 -16.80
CA PRO A 95 6.23 -2.86 -17.24
C PRO A 95 6.19 -4.34 -17.58
N THR A 96 6.41 -4.67 -18.86
CA THR A 96 6.52 -6.06 -19.32
C THR A 96 7.93 -6.57 -19.05
N ASP A 97 8.38 -6.48 -17.80
CA ASP A 97 9.51 -7.27 -17.32
C ASP A 97 8.93 -8.34 -16.39
N SER A 98 8.27 -9.32 -17.01
CA SER A 98 7.96 -10.57 -16.33
C SER A 98 9.18 -11.47 -16.47
N GLN A 99 10.21 -11.27 -15.66
CA GLN A 99 11.16 -12.34 -15.39
C GLN A 99 10.42 -13.37 -14.53
N PRO A 100 10.12 -14.59 -15.04
CA PRO A 100 9.52 -15.63 -14.22
C PRO A 100 10.53 -15.98 -13.13
N ASN A 101 10.22 -15.67 -11.87
CA ASN A 101 11.03 -16.07 -10.72
C ASN A 101 11.14 -17.61 -10.73
N PRO A 102 12.31 -18.21 -11.00
CA PRO A 102 12.43 -19.65 -10.93
C PRO A 102 12.41 -20.04 -9.45
N LEU A 103 11.27 -20.57 -9.02
CA LEU A 103 11.19 -21.42 -7.83
C LEU A 103 12.19 -22.59 -7.97
N ARG A 104 12.82 -22.94 -6.82
CA ARG A 104 13.72 -24.09 -6.52
C ARG A 104 15.19 -23.69 -6.44
N LYS A 105 16.00 -24.19 -5.49
CA LYS A 105 15.84 -25.23 -4.45
C LYS A 105 17.11 -25.26 -3.59
N ASP A 106 16.94 -25.70 -2.33
CA ASP A 106 17.96 -26.30 -1.45
C ASP A 106 19.24 -25.46 -1.19
N GLN A 107 19.69 -25.28 0.06
CA GLN A 107 20.57 -26.21 0.78
C GLN A 107 21.38 -25.35 1.81
N PRO A 108 22.09 -25.92 2.79
CA PRO A 108 21.72 -26.83 3.89
C PRO A 108 21.60 -26.11 5.24
#